data_AF-G2I793-F1
#
_entry.id   AF-G2I793-F1
#
_cell.length_a   1.000
_cell.length_b   1.000
_cell.length_c   1.000
_cell.angle_alpha   90.00
_cell.angle_beta   90.00
_cell.angle_gamma   90.00
#
_symmetry.space_group_name_H-M   'P 1'
#
loop_
_entity.id
_entity.type
_entity.pdbx_description
1 polymer ?
#
loop_
_entity_poly.entity_id
_entity_poly.type
_entity_poly.pdbx_seq_one_letter_code
_entity_poly.pdbx_strand_id
1 'polypeptide(L)'
;MRKIKPYSSSDSLRKLDGRSKEARLLRKVRAELTAHIGGRPTITQKALIERAAWMTLHLGMMDRKMLGDVPSERDARQYLAWSNTLTRAIAQLGVRDTSERNRPPSLDELLASRRAAS
;
A
#
# COMPACT_ATOMS: atom_id res chain seq x y z
N MET A 1 -37.99 0.67 7.35
CA MET A 1 -36.94 0.58 6.30
C MET A 1 -36.60 1.99 5.82
N ARG A 2 -35.36 2.44 5.96
CA ARG A 2 -34.94 3.83 5.66
C ARG A 2 -34.77 3.99 4.14
N LYS A 3 -35.58 4.83 3.49
CA LYS A 3 -35.52 5.09 2.03
C LYS A 3 -34.24 5.86 1.69
N ILE A 4 -33.36 5.24 0.91
CA ILE A 4 -32.11 5.82 0.38
C ILE A 4 -32.45 6.58 -0.92
N LYS A 5 -31.96 7.81 -1.07
CA LYS A 5 -32.28 8.70 -2.21
C LYS A 5 -31.48 8.29 -3.48
N PRO A 6 -31.95 8.64 -4.70
CA PRO A 6 -31.38 8.18 -5.97
C PRO A 6 -29.91 8.54 -6.23
N TYR A 7 -29.33 9.47 -5.47
CA TYR A 7 -27.97 9.95 -5.66
C TYR A 7 -26.99 9.51 -4.55
N SER A 8 -27.39 8.62 -3.65
CA SER A 8 -26.55 8.17 -2.53
C SER A 8 -26.18 6.70 -2.61
N SER A 9 -25.85 6.19 -3.79
CA SER A 9 -25.11 4.94 -3.93
C SER A 9 -23.63 5.24 -4.11
N SER A 10 -22.86 5.21 -3.03
CA SER A 10 -21.40 5.06 -3.09
C SER A 10 -20.99 3.65 -3.59
N ASP A 11 -21.90 2.90 -4.23
CA ASP A 11 -21.84 1.44 -4.37
C ASP A 11 -22.00 0.96 -5.83
N SER A 12 -21.32 1.62 -6.78
CA SER A 12 -21.18 1.04 -8.13
C SER A 12 -19.74 0.95 -8.61
N LEU A 13 -18.76 1.02 -7.70
CA LEU A 13 -17.40 0.61 -8.07
C LEU A 13 -17.39 -0.90 -8.26
N ARG A 14 -17.08 -1.33 -9.49
CA ARG A 14 -17.02 -2.74 -9.86
C ARG A 14 -16.07 -3.46 -8.89
N LYS A 15 -16.62 -4.34 -8.05
CA LYS A 15 -15.85 -5.09 -7.05
C LYS A 15 -15.08 -6.19 -7.77
N LEU A 16 -13.79 -6.31 -7.47
CA LEU A 16 -12.99 -7.44 -7.92
C LEU A 16 -13.45 -8.69 -7.16
N ASP A 17 -13.64 -9.82 -7.86
CA ASP A 17 -13.97 -11.08 -7.20
C ASP A 17 -12.84 -11.49 -6.25
N GLY A 18 -13.14 -11.58 -4.96
CA GLY A 18 -12.19 -11.91 -3.90
C GLY A 18 -11.47 -13.25 -4.09
N ARG A 19 -12.01 -14.17 -4.89
CA ARG A 19 -11.44 -15.50 -5.16
C ARG A 19 -10.41 -15.50 -6.30
N SER A 20 -10.37 -14.43 -7.10
CA SER A 20 -9.48 -14.36 -8.26
C SER A 20 -8.00 -14.34 -7.85
N LYS A 21 -7.09 -14.68 -8.78
CA LYS A 21 -5.63 -14.60 -8.53
C LYS A 21 -5.21 -13.16 -8.26
N GLU A 22 -5.83 -12.22 -8.97
CA GLU A 22 -5.63 -10.77 -8.86
C GLU A 22 -6.06 -10.27 -7.48
N ALA A 23 -7.23 -10.68 -6.99
CA ALA A 23 -7.69 -10.27 -5.65
C ALA A 23 -6.84 -10.85 -4.53
N ARG A 24 -6.30 -12.07 -4.72
CA ARG A 24 -5.32 -12.66 -3.79
C ARG A 24 -4.00 -11.87 -3.79
N LEU A 25 -3.49 -11.49 -4.96
CA LEU A 25 -2.29 -10.66 -5.06
C LEU A 25 -2.48 -9.31 -4.36
N LEU A 26 -3.60 -8.62 -4.62
CA LEU A 26 -3.88 -7.34 -3.96
C LEU A 26 -3.98 -7.49 -2.44
N ARG A 27 -4.66 -8.54 -1.93
CA ARG A 27 -4.71 -8.81 -0.48
C ARG A 27 -3.32 -9.06 0.10
N LYS A 28 -2.50 -9.87 -0.58
CA LYS A 28 -1.14 -10.20 -0.15
C LYS A 28 -0.29 -8.94 -0.03
N VAL A 29 -0.21 -8.14 -1.10
CA VAL A 29 0.61 -6.91 -1.13
C VAL A 29 0.14 -5.91 -0.06
N ARG A 30 -1.18 -5.73 0.11
CA ARG A 30 -1.72 -4.87 1.18
C ARG A 30 -1.28 -5.34 2.56
N ALA A 31 -1.38 -6.65 2.83
CA ALA A 31 -1.00 -7.22 4.13
C ALA A 31 0.49 -7.06 4.40
N GLU A 32 1.34 -7.38 3.41
CA GLU A 32 2.80 -7.29 3.54
C GLU A 32 3.27 -5.85 3.76
N LEU A 33 2.76 -4.88 2.99
CA LEU A 33 3.13 -3.48 3.17
C LEU A 33 2.57 -2.89 4.48
N THR A 34 1.37 -3.32 4.89
CA THR A 34 0.81 -2.92 6.19
C THR A 34 1.65 -3.47 7.34
N ALA A 35 2.10 -4.73 7.26
CA ALA A 35 3.00 -5.33 8.24
C ALA A 35 4.35 -4.63 8.28
N HIS A 36 4.92 -4.28 7.11
CA HIS A 36 6.21 -3.60 6.99
C HIS A 36 6.28 -2.29 7.78
N ILE A 37 5.19 -1.52 7.81
CA ILE A 37 5.10 -0.23 8.52
C ILE A 37 4.52 -0.34 9.94
N GLY A 38 4.47 -1.55 10.52
CA GLY A 38 4.05 -1.76 11.91
C GLY A 38 2.55 -2.01 12.12
N GLY A 39 1.78 -2.30 11.06
CA GLY A 39 0.40 -2.79 11.16
C GLY A 39 -0.67 -1.73 11.41
N ARG A 40 -0.30 -0.47 11.64
CA ARG A 40 -1.22 0.63 11.95
C ARG A 40 -1.04 1.83 11.01
N PRO A 41 -1.38 1.68 9.71
CA PRO A 41 -1.16 2.74 8.73
C PRO A 41 -2.03 3.96 9.00
N THR A 42 -1.42 5.14 8.88
CA THR A 42 -2.13 6.41 8.71
C THR A 42 -2.93 6.41 7.41
N ILE A 43 -3.83 7.39 7.24
CA ILE A 43 -4.65 7.49 6.02
C ILE A 43 -3.77 7.66 4.77
N THR A 44 -2.68 8.42 4.86
CA THR A 44 -1.74 8.62 3.75
C THR A 44 -0.99 7.34 3.42
N GLN A 45 -0.54 6.59 4.43
CA GLN A 45 0.07 5.27 4.24
C GLN A 45 -0.91 4.27 3.62
N LYS A 46 -2.18 4.25 4.03
CA LYS A 46 -3.22 3.41 3.40
C LYS A 46 -3.37 3.74 1.91
N ALA A 47 -3.38 5.01 1.55
CA ALA A 47 -3.47 5.43 0.15
C ALA A 47 -2.24 4.99 -0.67
N LEU A 48 -1.04 5.08 -0.09
CA LEU A 48 0.19 4.60 -0.73
C LEU A 48 0.20 3.07 -0.88
N ILE A 49 -0.23 2.34 0.14
CA ILE A 49 -0.37 0.87 0.09
C ILE A 49 -1.33 0.45 -1.02
N GLU A 50 -2.49 1.12 -1.12
CA GLU A 50 -3.47 0.81 -2.16
C GLU A 50 -2.89 1.09 -3.54
N ARG A 51 -2.22 2.23 -3.72
CA ARG A 51 -1.55 2.56 -4.99
C ARG A 51 -0.48 1.52 -5.34
N ALA A 52 0.35 1.13 -4.39
CA ALA A 52 1.38 0.12 -4.58
C ALA A 52 0.77 -1.23 -5.00
N ALA A 53 -0.27 -1.69 -4.30
CA ALA A 53 -0.96 -2.94 -4.62
C ALA A 53 -1.49 -2.96 -6.07
N TRP A 54 -2.16 -1.89 -6.51
CA TRP A 54 -2.65 -1.80 -7.89
C TRP A 54 -1.52 -1.75 -8.91
N MET A 55 -0.45 -1.00 -8.65
CA MET A 55 0.69 -0.94 -9.58
C MET A 55 1.38 -2.30 -9.70
N THR A 56 1.55 -3.05 -8.59
CA THR A 56 2.06 -4.41 -8.62
C THR A 56 1.19 -5.34 -9.45
N LEU A 57 -0.14 -5.26 -9.32
CA LEU A 57 -1.06 -6.04 -10.15
C LEU A 57 -0.93 -5.69 -11.63
N HIS A 58 -0.95 -4.40 -11.98
CA HIS A 58 -0.85 -3.96 -13.36
C HIS A 58 0.47 -4.32 -14.02
N LEU A 59 1.59 -4.19 -13.30
CA LEU A 59 2.90 -4.64 -13.77
C LEU A 59 2.89 -6.16 -14.02
N GLY A 60 2.41 -6.96 -13.07
CA GLY A 60 2.34 -8.42 -13.26
C GLY A 60 1.43 -8.86 -14.42
N MET A 61 0.36 -8.12 -14.69
CA MET A 61 -0.48 -8.34 -15.88
C MET A 61 0.28 -8.00 -17.17
N MET A 62 1.05 -6.91 -17.16
CA MET A 62 1.86 -6.51 -18.31
C MET A 62 3.03 -7.47 -18.54
N ASP A 63 3.70 -7.94 -17.47
CA ASP A 63 4.74 -8.96 -17.54
C ASP A 63 4.21 -10.23 -18.19
N ARG A 64 3.02 -10.69 -17.78
CA ARG A 64 2.35 -11.85 -18.39
C ARG A 64 2.09 -11.64 -19.88
N LYS A 65 1.70 -10.42 -20.29
CA LYS A 65 1.50 -10.08 -21.71
C LYS A 65 2.83 -10.09 -22.47
N MET A 66 3.87 -9.47 -21.92
CA MET A 66 5.20 -9.35 -22.54
C MET A 66 5.95 -10.69 -22.66
N LEU A 67 5.59 -11.71 -21.86
CA LEU A 67 6.11 -13.06 -22.02
C LEU A 67 5.58 -13.75 -23.30
N GLY A 68 4.41 -13.35 -23.80
CA GLY A 68 3.79 -13.94 -24.99
C GLY A 68 4.02 -13.14 -26.27
N ASP A 69 4.17 -11.82 -26.16
CA ASP A 69 4.20 -10.89 -27.28
C ASP A 69 5.32 -9.85 -27.15
N VAL A 70 5.81 -9.36 -28.30
CA VAL A 70 6.69 -8.18 -28.32
C VAL A 70 5.89 -6.95 -27.86
N PRO A 71 6.33 -6.24 -26.81
CA PRO A 71 5.59 -5.07 -26.32
C PRO A 71 5.54 -3.96 -27.36
N SER A 72 4.36 -3.35 -27.51
CA SER A 72 4.25 -2.11 -28.28
C SER A 72 4.93 -0.95 -27.56
N GLU A 73 5.22 0.13 -28.27
CA GLU A 73 5.75 1.37 -27.68
C GLU A 73 4.81 1.93 -26.59
N ARG A 74 3.50 1.79 -26.79
CA ARG A 74 2.49 2.16 -25.80
C ARG A 74 2.61 1.32 -24.53
N ASP A 75 2.80 0.01 -24.66
CA ASP A 75 2.97 -0.88 -23.52
C ASP A 75 4.23 -0.53 -22.72
N ALA A 76 5.34 -0.26 -23.42
CA ALA A 76 6.59 0.15 -22.80
C ALA A 76 6.45 1.47 -22.01
N ARG A 77 5.81 2.49 -22.61
CA ARG A 77 5.54 3.78 -21.92
C ARG A 77 4.64 3.60 -20.70
N GLN A 78 3.61 2.76 -20.82
CA GLN A 78 2.68 2.48 -19.73
C GLN A 78 3.36 1.73 -18.57
N TYR A 79 4.17 0.73 -18.91
CA TYR A 79 4.96 -0.04 -17.95
C TYR A 79 5.93 0.85 -17.18
N LEU A 80 6.68 1.71 -17.89
CA LEU A 80 7.60 2.67 -17.29
C LEU A 80 6.88 3.61 -16.32
N ALA A 81 5.72 4.15 -16.72
CA ALA A 81 4.94 5.04 -15.87
C ALA A 81 4.45 4.35 -14.58
N TRP A 82 3.97 3.12 -14.67
CA TRP A 82 3.52 2.33 -13.52
C TRP A 82 4.68 1.91 -12.62
N SER A 83 5.79 1.45 -13.20
CA SER A 83 7.01 1.10 -12.46
C SER A 83 7.53 2.30 -11.65
N ASN A 84 7.64 3.47 -12.28
CA ASN A 84 8.06 4.69 -11.60
C ASN A 84 7.08 5.10 -10.48
N THR A 85 5.78 4.89 -10.69
CA THR A 85 4.76 5.18 -9.66
C THR A 85 4.87 4.22 -8.48
N LEU A 86 5.10 2.93 -8.75
CA LEU A 86 5.33 1.93 -7.70
C LEU A 86 6.58 2.29 -6.90
N THR A 87 7.71 2.57 -7.57
CA THR A 87 8.97 2.95 -6.94
C THR A 87 8.81 4.14 -5.99
N ARG A 88 8.08 5.19 -6.41
CA ARG A 88 7.80 6.34 -5.55
C ARG A 88 6.93 5.98 -4.35
N ALA A 89 5.89 5.16 -4.55
CA ALA A 89 5.00 4.75 -3.46
C ALA A 89 5.73 3.90 -2.41
N ILE A 90 6.51 2.91 -2.84
CA ILE A 90 7.27 2.05 -1.92
C ILE A 90 8.42 2.81 -1.26
N ALA A 91 9.07 3.74 -1.96
CA ALA A 91 10.09 4.59 -1.36
C ALA A 91 9.50 5.43 -0.22
N GLN A 92 8.35 6.07 -0.44
CA GLN A 92 7.66 6.84 0.60
C GLN A 92 7.23 6.00 1.81
N LEU A 93 6.85 4.73 1.61
CA LEU A 93 6.55 3.80 2.70
C LEU A 93 7.82 3.31 3.42
N GLY A 94 8.93 3.18 2.70
CA GLY A 94 10.23 2.72 3.19
C GLY A 94 11.08 3.81 3.84
N VAL A 95 10.76 5.10 3.63
CA VAL A 95 11.28 6.17 4.48
C VAL A 95 10.70 5.94 5.87
N ARG A 96 11.51 5.32 6.73
CA ARG A 96 11.16 5.09 8.14
C ARG A 96 10.71 6.42 8.73
N ASP A 97 9.45 6.45 9.14
CA ASP A 97 8.94 7.49 10.00
C ASP A 97 9.92 7.61 11.19
N THR A 98 10.48 8.79 11.39
CA THR A 98 11.35 9.06 12.54
C THR A 98 10.57 8.99 13.85
N SER A 99 9.27 8.72 13.83
CA SER A 99 8.42 8.52 15.00
C SER A 99 8.95 7.47 15.99
N GLU A 100 9.58 6.37 15.55
CA GLU A 100 10.28 5.44 16.47
C GLU A 100 11.56 6.07 17.07
N ARG A 101 12.25 6.94 16.32
CA ARG A 101 13.40 7.73 16.80
C ARG A 101 12.99 8.87 17.73
N ASN A 102 11.78 9.40 17.54
CA ASN A 102 11.19 10.52 18.28
C ASN A 102 10.14 10.05 19.29
N ARG A 103 10.09 8.76 19.60
CA ARG A 103 9.19 8.24 20.63
C ARG A 103 9.64 8.85 21.96
N PRO A 104 8.80 9.62 22.66
CA PRO A 104 9.14 10.10 23.99
C PRO A 104 9.37 8.88 24.90
N PRO A 105 10.42 8.91 25.75
CA PRO A 105 10.74 7.78 26.60
C PRO A 105 9.55 7.38 27.47
N SER A 106 9.35 6.07 27.60
CA SER A 106 8.27 5.53 28.43
C SER A 106 8.47 5.91 29.91
N LEU A 107 7.40 5.85 30.69
CA LEU A 107 7.50 6.10 32.14
C LEU A 107 8.52 5.15 32.79
N ASP A 108 8.54 3.88 32.38
CA ASP A 108 9.50 2.90 32.87
C ASP A 108 10.95 3.27 32.51
N GLU A 109 11.19 3.77 31.29
CA GLU A 109 12.51 4.25 30.86
C GLU A 109 12.97 5.47 31.66
N LEU A 110 12.07 6.42 31.93
CA LEU A 110 12.36 7.60 32.76
C LEU A 110 12.67 7.20 34.22
N LEU A 111 11.91 6.25 34.77
CA LEU A 111 12.14 5.73 36.12
C LEU A 111 13.46 4.97 36.22
N ALA A 112 13.82 4.18 35.20
CA ALA A 112 15.09 3.47 35.14
C ALA A 112 16.29 4.44 35.05
N SER A 113 16.20 5.45 34.19
CA SER A 113 17.24 6.49 34.07
C SER A 113 17.47 7.24 35.38
N ARG A 114 16.40 7.58 36.11
CA ARG A 114 16.50 8.26 37.41
C ARG A 114 17.16 7.40 38.49
N ARG A 115 16.89 6.09 38.49
CA ARG A 115 17.50 5.13 39.43
C ARG A 115 19.00 4.92 39.15
N ALA A 116 19.42 4.95 37.89
CA ALA A 116 20.83 4.79 37.51
C ALA A 116 21.68 6.04 37.77
N ALA A 117 21.06 7.20 37.97
CA ALA A 117 21.73 8.48 38.23
C ALA A 117 21.84 8.82 39.73
N SER A 118 21.39 7.93 40.63
CA SER A 118 21.48 8.06 42.09
C SER A 118 22.52 7.08 42.64
#